data_AF-A0A382BJD6-F1
#
_entry.id   AF-A0A382BJD6-F1
#
_cell.length_a   1.000
_cell.length_b   1.000
_cell.length_c   1.000
_cell.angle_alpha   90.00
_cell.angle_beta   90.00
_cell.angle_gamma   90.00
#
_symmetry.space_group_name_H-M   'P 1'
#
loop_
_entity.id
_entity.type
_entity.pdbx_description
1 polymer ?
#
loop_
_entity_poly.entity_id
_entity_poly.type
_entity_poly.pdbx_seq_one_letter_code
_entity_poly.pdbx_strand_id
1 'polypeptide(L)'
;MPNQWIRLAIFVLTLSVISSTVHAQPWQTYYTSNGEWRSYAGDIRGTKYSPLDQIDGSNFSDLEIAWEWLSVDTAVSRSTPGGGEWWAPLSTIVNSLVTDTPDLYRTSQPPIASRLQATPLMIDGVLYFNTPLSQGVAVDAVTGQTLWVFNPKSYEDGTPTMSAPWSQRGVAYWTDGADDERIYWGTGNGYLVCVSAKTGQPCADFGPNGSGMVDAMAGVPRAVRGERDYLNALTWGVHSPPIVVRDKVIHGSHVADRRITKEAIPGWVRAWDARTGEHSWDFHTVPNSSDEYGVDTWGNDSWRYSGNGNVWSMLAGDNELGHVYLPTGTVTNDYVGADRPGDNLFSESIIAVDVETGQRQWHFQAVHHGLWDYDFPTHSNLIDITVDGRDIKALAQVSKQGFVYVFDRETGDPVWPIEERPVPQDSNMPGEVLSPTQPFPTKPAAFDYQGVTIDDLVDFTPEIRALALEAVDGWRLGPLFTPL
;
A
#
# COMPACT_ATOMS: atom_id res chain seq x y z
N MET A 1 -15.50 -86.15 36.07
CA MET A 1 -16.12 -86.12 34.72
C MET A 1 -17.62 -85.92 34.90
N PRO A 2 -18.33 -85.15 34.06
CA PRO A 2 -18.08 -83.78 33.55
C PRO A 2 -19.37 -82.91 33.76
N ASN A 3 -19.54 -81.62 33.47
CA ASN A 3 -18.77 -80.46 32.98
C ASN A 3 -19.63 -79.22 33.32
N GLN A 4 -19.09 -78.18 33.94
CA GLN A 4 -19.74 -76.86 34.05
C GLN A 4 -19.03 -75.88 33.11
N TRP A 5 -19.80 -75.25 32.22
CA TRP A 5 -19.33 -74.21 31.30
C TRP A 5 -19.59 -72.83 31.90
N ILE A 6 -18.52 -72.09 32.14
CA ILE A 6 -18.50 -70.67 32.52
C ILE A 6 -18.76 -69.84 31.26
N ARG A 7 -19.75 -68.94 31.28
CA ARG A 7 -19.92 -67.89 30.27
C ARG A 7 -19.31 -66.59 30.78
N LEU A 8 -18.24 -66.15 30.13
CA LEU A 8 -17.57 -64.87 30.33
C LEU A 8 -18.33 -63.80 29.52
N ALA A 9 -18.91 -62.80 30.19
CA ALA A 9 -19.45 -61.61 29.53
C ALA A 9 -18.35 -60.54 29.46
N ILE A 10 -17.86 -60.26 28.26
CA ILE A 10 -16.89 -59.20 27.99
C ILE A 10 -17.66 -57.89 27.83
N PHE A 11 -17.45 -56.94 28.75
CA PHE A 11 -17.87 -55.55 28.60
C PHE A 11 -16.87 -54.87 27.65
N VAL A 12 -17.32 -54.52 26.43
CA VAL A 12 -16.55 -53.68 25.51
C VAL A 12 -16.83 -52.23 25.87
N LEU A 13 -15.84 -51.55 26.45
CA LEU A 13 -15.85 -50.11 26.66
C LEU A 13 -15.57 -49.43 25.30
N THR A 14 -16.58 -48.86 24.66
CA THR A 14 -16.40 -47.98 23.50
C THR A 14 -15.95 -46.60 23.98
N LEU A 15 -14.63 -46.35 24.00
CA LEU A 15 -14.08 -45.00 24.05
C LEU A 15 -14.40 -44.30 22.73
N SER A 16 -15.35 -43.36 22.75
CA SER A 16 -15.51 -42.39 21.66
C SER A 16 -14.42 -41.33 21.82
N VAL A 17 -13.30 -41.52 21.12
CA VAL A 17 -12.29 -40.47 20.95
C VAL A 17 -12.87 -39.48 19.93
N ILE A 18 -13.39 -38.35 20.42
CA ILE A 18 -13.61 -37.19 19.56
C ILE A 18 -12.22 -36.64 19.27
N SER A 19 -11.61 -37.13 18.19
CA SER A 19 -10.39 -36.56 17.65
C SER A 19 -10.78 -35.28 16.92
N SER A 20 -10.86 -34.16 17.64
CA SER A 20 -10.86 -32.85 17.02
C SER A 20 -9.46 -32.61 16.45
N THR A 21 -9.20 -33.15 15.25
CA THR A 21 -8.09 -32.67 14.43
C THR A 21 -8.45 -31.24 14.02
N VAL A 22 -8.06 -30.28 14.85
CA VAL A 22 -7.87 -28.90 14.39
C VAL A 22 -6.82 -29.04 13.30
N HIS A 23 -7.25 -29.06 12.04
CA HIS A 23 -6.32 -28.85 10.95
C HIS A 23 -5.79 -27.45 11.18
N ALA A 24 -4.52 -27.34 11.59
CA ALA A 24 -3.83 -26.07 11.61
C ALA A 24 -4.03 -25.46 10.22
N GLN A 25 -4.68 -24.30 10.15
CA GLN A 25 -4.80 -23.59 8.90
C GLN A 25 -3.37 -23.32 8.41
N PRO A 26 -3.05 -23.58 7.14
CA PRO A 26 -1.69 -23.44 6.63
C PRO A 26 -1.17 -21.99 6.66
N TRP A 27 -2.03 -21.02 6.95
CA TRP A 27 -1.73 -19.59 7.04
C TRP A 27 -2.62 -18.94 8.10
N GLN A 28 -2.20 -17.76 8.58
CA GLN A 28 -3.01 -16.94 9.47
C GLN A 28 -4.32 -16.49 8.80
N THR A 29 -5.37 -16.37 9.61
CA THR A 29 -6.69 -15.92 9.18
C THR A 29 -6.93 -14.49 9.61
N TYR A 30 -7.60 -13.73 8.75
CA TYR A 30 -8.01 -12.36 9.04
C TYR A 30 -9.52 -12.33 9.24
N TYR A 31 -9.96 -11.78 10.36
CA TYR A 31 -11.37 -11.68 10.70
C TYR A 31 -11.61 -10.42 11.52
N THR A 32 -12.83 -9.90 11.43
CA THR A 32 -13.28 -8.71 12.16
C THR A 32 -14.36 -9.02 13.19
N SER A 33 -14.68 -10.31 13.37
CA SER A 33 -15.59 -10.74 14.45
C SER A 33 -15.01 -10.42 15.82
N ASN A 34 -15.89 -10.11 16.77
CA ASN A 34 -15.53 -9.74 18.15
C ASN A 34 -14.65 -8.47 18.26
N GLY A 35 -14.65 -7.60 17.24
CA GLY A 35 -13.94 -6.33 17.24
C GLY A 35 -12.49 -6.38 16.77
N GLU A 36 -11.99 -7.56 16.40
CA GLU A 36 -10.64 -7.71 15.83
C GLU A 36 -10.48 -6.91 14.53
N TRP A 37 -9.24 -6.50 14.24
CA TRP A 37 -8.89 -5.78 13.02
C TRP A 37 -7.45 -6.12 12.65
N ARG A 38 -7.24 -7.31 12.09
CA ARG A 38 -5.89 -7.93 11.94
C ARG A 38 -5.10 -7.48 10.70
N SER A 39 -5.69 -6.64 9.85
CA SER A 39 -5.07 -6.02 8.66
C SER A 39 -5.54 -4.57 8.55
N TYR A 40 -4.83 -3.69 7.82
CA TYR A 40 -5.21 -2.27 7.70
C TYR A 40 -6.60 -2.05 7.09
N ALA A 41 -7.15 -3.05 6.41
CA ALA A 41 -8.50 -3.06 5.87
C ALA A 41 -9.45 -4.02 6.62
N GLY A 42 -9.11 -4.40 7.86
CA GLY A 42 -9.80 -5.43 8.65
C GLY A 42 -9.37 -6.84 8.24
N ASP A 43 -9.31 -7.07 6.93
CA ASP A 43 -8.78 -8.28 6.30
C ASP A 43 -7.84 -7.97 5.13
N ILE A 44 -7.22 -9.00 4.56
CA ILE A 44 -6.35 -8.88 3.36
C ILE A 44 -7.14 -8.75 2.05
N ARG A 45 -8.45 -9.04 2.08
CA ARG A 45 -9.36 -8.89 0.93
C ARG A 45 -9.76 -7.44 0.70
N GLY A 46 -9.43 -6.54 1.64
CA GLY A 46 -9.69 -5.12 1.52
C GLY A 46 -11.11 -4.71 1.88
N THR A 47 -11.90 -5.55 2.56
CA THR A 47 -13.36 -5.31 2.68
C THR A 47 -13.72 -4.10 3.53
N LYS A 48 -12.86 -3.71 4.49
CA LYS A 48 -13.11 -2.66 5.48
C LYS A 48 -14.47 -2.82 6.19
N TYR A 49 -14.89 -4.06 6.41
CA TYR A 49 -16.18 -4.39 6.99
C TYR A 49 -16.04 -4.97 8.40
N SER A 50 -16.89 -4.51 9.32
CA SER A 50 -17.08 -5.09 10.64
C SER A 50 -18.50 -5.63 10.77
N PRO A 51 -18.69 -6.88 11.25
CA PRO A 51 -20.01 -7.44 11.51
C PRO A 51 -20.64 -6.95 12.82
N LEU A 52 -19.94 -6.12 13.61
CA LEU A 52 -20.47 -5.59 14.86
C LEU A 52 -21.65 -4.64 14.60
N ASP A 53 -22.71 -4.80 15.38
CA ASP A 53 -23.98 -4.08 15.24
C ASP A 53 -24.40 -3.34 16.52
N GLN A 54 -23.49 -3.25 17.53
CA GLN A 54 -23.76 -2.51 18.77
C GLN A 54 -24.04 -1.03 18.50
N ILE A 55 -23.36 -0.43 17.51
CA ILE A 55 -23.54 0.96 17.10
C ILE A 55 -24.28 0.97 15.76
N ASP A 56 -25.43 1.62 15.71
CA ASP A 56 -26.28 1.69 14.53
C ASP A 56 -26.96 3.06 14.39
N GLY A 57 -27.81 3.20 13.36
CA GLY A 57 -28.52 4.45 13.08
C GLY A 57 -29.49 4.92 14.18
N SER A 58 -29.81 4.08 15.16
CA SER A 58 -30.71 4.40 16.27
C SER A 58 -30.01 4.96 17.50
N ASN A 59 -28.71 4.67 17.69
CA ASN A 59 -27.94 5.06 18.88
C ASN A 59 -26.64 5.83 18.57
N PHE A 60 -26.31 6.07 17.29
CA PHE A 60 -25.09 6.78 16.89
C PHE A 60 -24.91 8.15 17.58
N SER A 61 -26.02 8.85 17.87
CA SER A 61 -25.98 10.14 18.57
C SER A 61 -25.50 10.07 20.02
N ASP A 62 -25.45 8.87 20.60
CA ASP A 62 -25.11 8.65 22.01
C ASP A 62 -23.61 8.35 22.19
N LEU A 63 -22.83 8.34 21.10
CA LEU A 63 -21.38 8.13 21.15
C LEU A 63 -20.67 9.22 21.93
N GLU A 64 -19.74 8.79 22.80
CA GLU A 64 -18.83 9.66 23.54
C GLU A 64 -17.38 9.22 23.32
N ILE A 65 -16.45 10.15 23.55
CA ILE A 65 -15.01 9.84 23.52
C ILE A 65 -14.69 8.93 24.71
N ALA A 66 -14.25 7.71 24.43
CA ALA A 66 -13.77 6.79 25.46
C ALA A 66 -12.41 7.23 26.02
N TRP A 67 -11.47 7.61 25.15
CA TRP A 67 -10.16 8.15 25.50
C TRP A 67 -9.51 8.83 24.27
N GLU A 68 -8.46 9.61 24.52
CA GLU A 68 -7.59 10.19 23.48
C GLU A 68 -6.13 9.77 23.75
N TRP A 69 -5.36 9.54 22.69
CA TRP A 69 -3.94 9.18 22.79
C TRP A 69 -3.06 10.31 22.24
N LEU A 70 -2.04 10.69 23.00
CA LEU A 70 -1.07 11.70 22.58
C LEU A 70 0.09 11.05 21.83
N SER A 71 0.37 11.56 20.62
CA SER A 71 1.44 11.03 19.78
C SER A 71 2.82 11.07 20.44
N VAL A 72 3.53 9.95 20.34
CA VAL A 72 4.93 9.80 20.76
C VAL A 72 5.88 10.64 19.90
N ASP A 73 5.45 11.14 18.74
CA ASP A 73 6.24 12.07 17.92
C ASP A 73 6.45 13.44 18.58
N THR A 74 5.78 13.73 19.71
CA THR A 74 6.02 14.94 20.49
C THR A 74 7.39 14.97 21.16
N ALA A 75 7.97 13.81 21.46
CA ALA A 75 9.31 13.66 22.00
C ALA A 75 10.01 12.47 21.34
N VAL A 76 11.11 12.74 20.65
CA VAL A 76 11.87 11.73 19.90
C VAL A 76 13.28 11.62 20.45
N SER A 77 13.97 10.53 20.11
CA SER A 77 15.35 10.32 20.50
C SER A 77 16.33 10.70 19.41
N ARG A 78 17.59 10.93 19.76
CA ARG A 78 18.68 11.11 18.82
C ARG A 78 19.88 10.29 19.26
N SER A 79 20.54 9.64 18.30
CA SER A 79 21.81 8.96 18.52
C SER A 79 22.90 9.97 18.90
N THR A 80 23.56 9.77 20.04
CA THR A 80 24.71 10.60 20.44
C THR A 80 26.03 10.03 19.90
N PRO A 81 27.08 10.84 19.66
CA PRO A 81 28.38 10.34 19.18
C PRO A 81 29.02 9.26 20.07
N GLY A 82 28.65 9.21 21.36
CA GLY A 82 29.13 8.21 22.32
C GLY A 82 28.31 6.92 22.36
N GLY A 83 27.33 6.72 21.47
CA GLY A 83 26.48 5.54 21.42
C GLY A 83 25.31 5.52 22.41
N GLY A 84 25.05 6.63 23.11
CA GLY A 84 23.86 6.81 23.94
C GLY A 84 22.68 7.45 23.19
N GLU A 85 21.52 7.49 23.83
CA GLU A 85 20.29 8.12 23.32
C GLU A 85 20.01 9.44 24.04
N TRP A 86 19.68 10.49 23.29
CA TRP A 86 19.18 11.75 23.85
C TRP A 86 17.73 11.98 23.45
N TRP A 87 16.83 12.05 24.42
CA TRP A 87 15.41 12.34 24.22
C TRP A 87 15.11 13.82 24.42
N ALA A 88 14.39 14.43 23.49
CA ALA A 88 13.94 15.82 23.58
C ALA A 88 12.69 16.07 22.71
N PRO A 89 12.02 17.23 22.84
CA PRO A 89 10.98 17.62 21.89
C PRO A 89 11.48 17.57 20.44
N LEU A 90 10.61 17.21 19.50
CA LEU A 90 10.96 17.07 18.08
C LEU A 90 11.72 18.29 17.52
N SER A 91 11.25 19.51 17.84
CA SER A 91 11.89 20.75 17.39
C SER A 91 13.32 20.90 17.91
N THR A 92 13.60 20.45 19.14
CA THR A 92 14.96 20.46 19.72
C THR A 92 15.87 19.49 18.98
N ILE A 93 15.40 18.27 18.72
CA ILE A 93 16.17 17.26 17.97
C ILE A 93 16.44 17.73 16.53
N VAL A 94 15.42 18.24 15.84
CA VAL A 94 15.53 18.79 14.48
C VAL A 94 16.53 19.94 14.42
N ASN A 95 16.47 20.91 15.35
CA ASN A 95 17.42 22.02 15.39
C ASN A 95 18.86 21.55 15.61
N SER A 96 19.05 20.52 16.44
CA SER A 96 20.36 19.94 16.69
C SER A 96 20.89 19.19 15.46
N LEU A 97 20.04 18.42 14.77
CA LEU A 97 20.38 17.74 13.53
C LEU A 97 20.78 18.74 12.42
N VAL A 98 20.03 19.84 12.26
CA VAL A 98 20.33 20.89 11.27
C VAL A 98 21.62 21.65 11.61
N THR A 99 21.95 21.79 12.90
CA THR A 99 23.22 22.38 13.33
C THR A 99 24.41 21.52 12.90
N ASP A 100 24.29 20.20 13.01
CA ASP A 100 25.37 19.26 12.67
C ASP A 100 25.42 18.97 11.16
N THR A 101 24.27 18.97 10.49
CA THR A 101 24.13 18.76 9.05
C THR A 101 23.25 19.88 8.48
N PRO A 102 23.86 21.02 8.10
CA PRO A 102 23.16 22.06 7.36
C PRO A 102 22.46 21.45 6.14
N ASP A 103 21.24 21.92 5.86
CA ASP A 103 20.39 21.40 4.79
C ASP A 103 20.05 19.90 4.92
N LEU A 104 19.94 19.34 6.13
CA LEU A 104 19.42 17.97 6.29
C LEU A 104 17.97 17.84 5.82
N TYR A 105 17.17 18.86 6.09
CA TYR A 105 15.78 18.96 5.65
C TYR A 105 15.65 20.03 4.57
N ARG A 106 14.66 19.84 3.70
CA ARG A 106 14.23 20.88 2.77
C ARG A 106 13.91 22.18 3.51
N THR A 107 14.42 23.29 2.99
CA THR A 107 14.23 24.63 3.56
C THR A 107 12.74 24.92 3.78
N SER A 108 12.41 25.42 4.99
CA SER A 108 11.04 25.73 5.41
C SER A 108 10.08 24.53 5.46
N GLN A 109 10.59 23.30 5.50
CA GLN A 109 9.82 22.06 5.61
C GLN A 109 10.44 21.09 6.63
N PRO A 110 10.56 21.49 7.92
CA PRO A 110 11.00 20.56 8.98
C PRO A 110 9.98 19.43 9.18
N PRO A 111 10.37 18.34 9.86
CA PRO A 111 9.43 17.28 10.23
C PRO A 111 8.21 17.77 11.01
N ILE A 112 7.04 17.22 10.67
CA ILE A 112 5.76 17.50 11.36
C ILE A 112 5.13 16.21 11.87
N ALA A 113 4.60 16.26 13.09
CA ALA A 113 4.07 15.11 13.83
C ALA A 113 2.54 14.93 13.72
N SER A 114 1.87 15.72 12.87
CA SER A 114 0.40 15.88 12.93
C SER A 114 -0.39 15.09 11.87
N ARG A 115 0.28 14.36 10.96
CA ARG A 115 -0.38 13.67 9.84
C ARG A 115 -0.52 12.17 10.05
N LEU A 116 -1.19 11.77 11.14
CA LEU A 116 -1.48 10.36 11.40
C LEU A 116 -2.50 9.83 10.37
N GLN A 117 -2.07 8.90 9.51
CA GLN A 117 -2.92 8.28 8.48
C GLN A 117 -3.21 6.80 8.75
N ALA A 118 -2.48 6.19 9.68
CA ALA A 118 -2.63 4.77 10.01
C ALA A 118 -4.03 4.46 10.54
N THR A 119 -4.63 3.39 10.01
CA THR A 119 -5.72 2.69 10.69
C THR A 119 -5.09 1.68 11.65
N PRO A 120 -5.29 1.79 12.97
CA PRO A 120 -4.74 0.82 13.91
C PRO A 120 -5.23 -0.60 13.64
N LEU A 121 -4.33 -1.57 13.76
CA LEU A 121 -4.72 -2.96 13.91
C LEU A 121 -5.20 -3.19 15.34
N MET A 122 -6.27 -3.95 15.52
CA MET A 122 -6.75 -4.40 16.84
C MET A 122 -6.57 -5.91 16.91
N ILE A 123 -5.70 -6.36 17.81
CA ILE A 123 -5.36 -7.77 17.97
C ILE A 123 -5.33 -8.07 19.47
N ASP A 124 -6.27 -8.90 19.92
CA ASP A 124 -6.30 -9.42 21.29
C ASP A 124 -6.25 -8.30 22.36
N GLY A 125 -6.96 -7.19 22.09
CA GLY A 125 -7.06 -6.03 22.98
C GLY A 125 -5.93 -5.00 22.87
N VAL A 126 -4.99 -5.18 21.93
CA VAL A 126 -3.89 -4.23 21.68
C VAL A 126 -4.05 -3.56 20.31
N LEU A 127 -3.87 -2.24 20.29
CA LEU A 127 -3.82 -1.43 19.08
C LEU A 127 -2.37 -1.32 18.58
N TYR A 128 -2.13 -1.65 17.32
CA TYR A 128 -0.82 -1.53 16.67
C TYR A 128 -0.89 -0.58 15.48
N PHE A 129 0.00 0.41 15.44
CA PHE A 129 0.09 1.36 14.34
C PHE A 129 1.47 2.05 14.33
N ASN A 130 1.74 2.82 13.29
CA ASN A 130 2.91 3.66 13.20
C ASN A 130 2.56 5.15 13.07
N THR A 131 3.50 6.00 13.49
CA THR A 131 3.35 7.45 13.49
C THR A 131 3.87 8.08 12.20
N PRO A 132 3.57 9.37 11.92
CA PRO A 132 4.17 10.13 10.82
C PRO A 132 5.70 10.03 10.70
N LEU A 133 6.41 9.90 11.82
CA LEU A 133 7.86 9.76 11.85
C LEU A 133 8.36 8.30 11.75
N SER A 134 7.49 7.37 11.34
CA SER A 134 7.74 5.94 11.24
C SER A 134 7.95 5.22 12.58
N GLN A 135 7.60 5.83 13.73
CA GLN A 135 7.70 5.12 15.01
C GLN A 135 6.57 4.08 15.12
N GLY A 136 6.90 2.84 15.46
CA GLY A 136 5.91 1.79 15.74
C GLY A 136 5.42 1.89 17.18
N VAL A 137 4.12 1.69 17.39
CA VAL A 137 3.47 1.87 18.69
C VAL A 137 2.50 0.71 18.96
N ALA A 138 2.50 0.24 20.20
CA ALA A 138 1.39 -0.53 20.75
C ALA A 138 0.68 0.24 21.87
N VAL A 139 -0.65 0.20 21.86
CA VAL A 139 -1.51 0.87 22.83
C VAL A 139 -2.56 -0.12 23.35
N ASP A 140 -2.80 -0.14 24.65
CA ASP A 140 -3.92 -0.88 25.24
C ASP A 140 -5.26 -0.28 24.76
N ALA A 141 -6.10 -1.10 24.10
CA ALA A 141 -7.30 -0.60 23.43
C ALA A 141 -8.36 -0.06 24.40
N VAL A 142 -8.35 -0.51 25.66
CA VAL A 142 -9.35 -0.12 26.67
C VAL A 142 -8.96 1.19 27.34
N THR A 143 -7.68 1.36 27.66
CA THR A 143 -7.19 2.46 28.49
C THR A 143 -6.51 3.58 27.71
N GLY A 144 -6.10 3.32 26.46
CA GLY A 144 -5.28 4.24 25.68
C GLY A 144 -3.82 4.32 26.17
N GLN A 145 -3.39 3.42 27.07
CA GLN A 145 -2.02 3.41 27.58
C GLN A 145 -1.03 2.87 26.52
N THR A 146 0.03 3.63 26.23
CA THR A 146 1.14 3.13 25.42
C THR A 146 1.85 1.97 26.13
N LEU A 147 1.92 0.82 25.47
CA LEU A 147 2.57 -0.40 25.95
C LEU A 147 4.05 -0.44 25.56
N TRP A 148 4.35 -0.16 24.29
CA TRP A 148 5.71 -0.05 23.78
C TRP A 148 5.80 0.92 22.60
N VAL A 149 7.01 1.42 22.35
CA VAL A 149 7.36 2.25 21.21
C VAL A 149 8.67 1.75 20.59
N PHE A 150 8.70 1.61 19.28
CA PHE A 150 9.92 1.38 18.51
C PHE A 150 10.21 2.60 17.62
N ASN A 151 11.39 3.19 17.78
CA ASN A 151 11.81 4.40 17.07
C ASN A 151 12.90 4.04 16.03
N PRO A 152 12.57 3.96 14.72
CA PRO A 152 13.57 3.68 13.68
C PRO A 152 14.40 4.91 13.27
N LYS A 153 14.10 6.09 13.85
CA LYS A 153 14.86 7.33 13.65
C LYS A 153 14.98 7.80 12.19
N SER A 154 13.98 7.53 11.36
CA SER A 154 14.01 7.94 9.94
C SER A 154 14.16 9.46 9.74
N TYR A 155 13.82 10.28 10.75
CA TYR A 155 14.07 11.73 10.73
C TYR A 155 15.54 12.13 10.81
N GLU A 156 16.44 11.28 11.30
CA GLU A 156 17.88 11.57 11.26
C GLU A 156 18.42 11.60 9.82
N ASP A 157 17.74 10.96 8.86
CA ASP A 157 18.12 10.92 7.45
C ASP A 157 17.52 12.05 6.60
N GLY A 158 16.77 12.97 7.20
CA GLY A 158 16.25 14.16 6.50
C GLY A 158 14.91 13.98 5.80
N THR A 159 14.59 14.87 4.86
CA THR A 159 13.26 14.94 4.22
C THR A 159 12.92 13.67 3.43
N PRO A 160 11.76 13.02 3.66
CA PRO A 160 11.34 11.84 2.93
C PRO A 160 10.99 12.17 1.47
N THR A 161 10.77 11.13 0.66
CA THR A 161 10.55 11.27 -0.78
C THR A 161 9.33 12.10 -1.17
N MET A 162 9.36 12.64 -2.40
CA MET A 162 8.42 13.61 -2.98
C MET A 162 8.34 14.96 -2.24
N SER A 163 9.22 15.22 -1.26
CA SER A 163 9.00 16.26 -0.25
C SER A 163 7.60 16.14 0.37
N ALA A 164 7.04 14.93 0.41
CA ALA A 164 5.73 14.70 0.99
C ALA A 164 5.82 15.01 2.49
N PRO A 165 4.73 15.54 3.06
CA PRO A 165 4.65 15.67 4.51
C PRO A 165 4.85 14.31 5.17
N TRP A 166 5.61 14.29 6.26
CA TRP A 166 5.88 13.11 7.09
C TRP A 166 4.56 12.39 7.38
N SER A 167 4.43 11.18 6.86
CA SER A 167 3.21 10.39 6.91
C SER A 167 3.53 8.93 6.70
N GLN A 168 2.80 8.10 7.43
CA GLN A 168 2.83 6.65 7.38
C GLN A 168 1.39 6.14 7.49
N ARG A 169 1.06 5.09 6.73
CA ARG A 169 -0.34 4.64 6.55
C ARG A 169 -0.70 3.38 7.32
N GLY A 170 0.19 2.86 8.16
CA GLY A 170 -0.09 1.73 9.03
C GLY A 170 0.99 0.68 9.09
N VAL A 171 0.62 -0.45 9.69
CA VAL A 171 1.46 -1.62 9.93
C VAL A 171 0.75 -2.88 9.43
N ALA A 172 1.48 -3.99 9.34
CA ALA A 172 0.94 -5.33 9.10
C ALA A 172 1.30 -6.27 10.25
N TYR A 173 0.51 -7.33 10.40
CA TYR A 173 0.72 -8.36 11.42
C TYR A 173 0.96 -9.72 10.79
N TRP A 174 1.82 -10.51 11.44
CA TRP A 174 2.00 -11.93 11.15
C TRP A 174 2.14 -12.75 12.42
N THR A 175 1.65 -13.98 12.35
CA THR A 175 1.84 -15.00 13.38
C THR A 175 1.98 -16.37 12.75
N ASP A 176 2.71 -17.25 13.44
CA ASP A 176 2.75 -18.68 13.12
C ASP A 176 1.60 -19.49 13.75
N GLY A 177 0.66 -18.82 14.41
CA GLY A 177 -0.43 -19.44 15.14
C GLY A 177 -0.01 -20.08 16.48
N ALA A 178 1.23 -19.86 16.90
CA ALA A 178 1.76 -20.28 18.20
C ALA A 178 2.25 -19.04 18.98
N ASP A 179 3.55 -18.92 19.24
CA ASP A 179 4.10 -17.90 20.14
C ASP A 179 4.75 -16.72 19.40
N ASP A 180 4.98 -16.86 18.10
CA ASP A 180 5.63 -15.84 17.29
C ASP A 180 4.59 -14.90 16.69
N GLU A 181 4.71 -13.63 17.03
CA GLU A 181 3.79 -12.56 16.64
C GLU A 181 4.59 -11.31 16.34
N ARG A 182 4.41 -10.78 15.12
CA ARG A 182 5.30 -9.77 14.55
C ARG A 182 4.50 -8.64 13.90
N ILE A 183 5.04 -7.44 14.01
CA ILE A 183 4.50 -6.22 13.39
C ILE A 183 5.51 -5.67 12.39
N TYR A 184 5.05 -5.33 11.19
CA TYR A 184 5.87 -4.83 10.09
C TYR A 184 5.39 -3.50 9.54
N TRP A 185 6.33 -2.65 9.14
CA TRP A 185 6.01 -1.42 8.40
C TRP A 185 7.23 -0.88 7.65
N GLY A 186 6.94 0.00 6.70
CA GLY A 186 7.95 0.74 5.95
C GLY A 186 8.39 2.03 6.64
N THR A 187 9.58 2.52 6.32
CA THR A 187 10.06 3.83 6.76
C THR A 187 10.24 4.81 5.59
N GLY A 188 10.18 6.10 5.90
CA GLY A 188 10.39 7.17 4.91
C GLY A 188 11.80 7.18 4.29
N ASN A 189 12.77 6.51 4.92
CA ASN A 189 14.14 6.30 4.43
C ASN A 189 14.39 4.88 3.86
N GLY A 190 13.32 4.15 3.55
CA GLY A 190 13.39 2.95 2.72
C GLY A 190 13.83 1.66 3.42
N TYR A 191 13.51 1.51 4.71
CA TYR A 191 13.63 0.23 5.41
C TYR A 191 12.26 -0.44 5.57
N LEU A 192 12.25 -1.77 5.60
CA LEU A 192 11.16 -2.56 6.14
C LEU A 192 11.56 -3.01 7.55
N VAL A 193 10.70 -2.68 8.53
CA VAL A 193 10.90 -2.96 9.95
C VAL A 193 10.11 -4.20 10.36
N CYS A 194 10.64 -4.97 11.32
CA CYS A 194 10.00 -6.06 12.04
C CYS A 194 10.27 -5.90 13.54
N VAL A 195 9.20 -5.90 14.34
CA VAL A 195 9.29 -6.02 15.80
C VAL A 195 8.37 -7.10 16.33
N SER A 196 8.69 -7.65 17.50
CA SER A 196 7.74 -8.49 18.24
C SER A 196 6.51 -7.69 18.62
N ALA A 197 5.31 -8.21 18.32
CA ALA A 197 4.04 -7.60 18.70
C ALA A 197 3.90 -7.47 20.23
N LYS A 198 4.50 -8.39 21.00
CA LYS A 198 4.39 -8.42 22.46
C LYS A 198 5.28 -7.37 23.13
N THR A 199 6.49 -7.15 22.63
CA THR A 199 7.52 -6.38 23.34
C THR A 199 7.98 -5.11 22.62
N GLY A 200 7.70 -4.98 21.33
CA GLY A 200 8.24 -3.91 20.48
C GLY A 200 9.74 -4.01 20.22
N GLN A 201 10.39 -5.10 20.66
CA GLN A 201 11.80 -5.33 20.37
C GLN A 201 12.00 -5.77 18.91
N PRO A 202 13.10 -5.37 18.27
CA PRO A 202 13.47 -5.89 16.96
C PRO A 202 13.36 -7.41 16.86
N CYS A 203 12.80 -7.90 15.76
CA CYS A 203 12.89 -9.31 15.43
C CYS A 203 14.37 -9.68 15.20
N ALA A 204 14.97 -10.44 16.11
CA ALA A 204 16.41 -10.71 16.12
C ALA A 204 16.90 -11.54 14.92
N ASP A 205 15.98 -12.22 14.26
CA ASP A 205 16.17 -13.03 13.06
C ASP A 205 15.79 -12.29 11.76
N PHE A 206 15.39 -11.02 11.85
CA PHE A 206 15.00 -10.20 10.71
C PHE A 206 16.05 -9.11 10.43
N GLY A 207 16.69 -9.20 9.26
CA GLY A 207 17.70 -8.24 8.84
C GLY A 207 19.09 -8.43 9.50
N PRO A 208 20.09 -7.67 9.03
CA PRO A 208 21.48 -7.86 9.44
C PRO A 208 21.68 -7.57 10.93
N ASN A 209 22.41 -8.46 11.61
CA ASN A 209 22.78 -8.36 13.03
C ASN A 209 21.60 -8.25 13.99
N GLY A 210 20.40 -8.74 13.61
CA GLY A 210 19.21 -8.68 14.45
C GLY A 210 18.68 -7.26 14.67
N SER A 211 18.89 -6.37 13.69
CA SER A 211 18.38 -4.99 13.71
C SER A 211 16.85 -4.92 13.67
N GLY A 212 16.17 -5.98 13.23
CA GLY A 212 14.74 -5.94 12.90
C GLY A 212 14.46 -5.09 11.68
N MET A 213 15.44 -4.82 10.82
CA MET A 213 15.28 -3.91 9.67
C MET A 213 16.04 -4.41 8.45
N VAL A 214 15.37 -4.54 7.31
CA VAL A 214 16.00 -4.83 6.01
C VAL A 214 15.99 -3.60 5.11
N ASP A 215 17.09 -3.40 4.37
CA ASP A 215 17.20 -2.33 3.39
C ASP A 215 16.37 -2.68 2.15
N ALA A 216 15.21 -2.05 2.01
CA ALA A 216 14.30 -2.34 0.91
C ALA A 216 14.70 -1.65 -0.41
N MET A 217 15.77 -0.85 -0.41
CA MET A 217 16.38 -0.29 -1.63
C MET A 217 17.43 -1.25 -2.23
N ALA A 218 17.94 -2.21 -1.44
CA ALA A 218 19.02 -3.08 -1.88
C ALA A 218 18.63 -3.90 -3.12
N GLY A 219 19.39 -3.76 -4.21
CA GLY A 219 19.12 -4.43 -5.48
C GLY A 219 18.18 -3.68 -6.44
N VAL A 220 17.53 -2.60 -6.01
CA VAL A 220 16.70 -1.78 -6.91
C VAL A 220 17.59 -0.84 -7.74
N PRO A 221 17.48 -0.84 -9.08
CA PRO A 221 18.27 0.03 -9.94
C PRO A 221 18.11 1.51 -9.57
N ARG A 222 19.22 2.26 -9.54
CA ARG A 222 19.25 3.70 -9.24
C ARG A 222 18.79 4.09 -7.82
N ALA A 223 18.43 3.12 -6.96
CA ALA A 223 18.09 3.38 -5.57
C ALA A 223 19.36 3.39 -4.72
N VAL A 224 20.00 4.56 -4.59
CA VAL A 224 21.21 4.72 -3.77
C VAL A 224 20.85 5.32 -2.42
N ARG A 225 21.20 4.60 -1.34
CA ARG A 225 20.97 5.05 0.03
C ARG A 225 21.66 6.38 0.30
N GLY A 226 20.91 7.34 0.85
CA GLY A 226 21.40 8.69 1.16
C GLY A 226 21.43 9.65 -0.03
N GLU A 227 21.13 9.18 -1.25
CA GLU A 227 20.97 10.07 -2.40
C GLU A 227 19.74 10.95 -2.22
N ARG A 228 19.84 12.20 -2.71
CA ARG A 228 18.80 13.21 -2.62
C ARG A 228 18.49 13.78 -3.99
N ASP A 229 17.22 14.15 -4.18
CA ASP A 229 16.77 14.84 -5.38
C ASP A 229 17.10 16.35 -5.36
N TYR A 230 16.70 17.03 -6.43
CA TYR A 230 16.88 18.47 -6.62
C TYR A 230 16.12 19.34 -5.59
N LEU A 231 15.22 18.76 -4.80
CA LEU A 231 14.49 19.39 -3.71
C LEU A 231 15.06 19.02 -2.34
N ASN A 232 16.21 18.34 -2.30
CA ASN A 232 16.88 17.85 -1.10
C ASN A 232 16.06 16.80 -0.32
N ALA A 233 15.20 16.05 -1.03
CA ALA A 233 14.44 14.93 -0.47
C ALA A 233 15.08 13.58 -0.82
N LEU A 234 14.91 12.59 0.06
CA LEU A 234 15.29 11.20 -0.22
C LEU A 234 14.56 10.69 -1.46
N THR A 235 15.19 9.81 -2.22
CA THR A 235 14.67 9.40 -3.54
C THR A 235 13.70 8.23 -3.49
N TRP A 236 13.63 7.49 -2.38
CA TRP A 236 12.83 6.28 -2.24
C TRP A 236 12.41 6.03 -0.79
N GLY A 237 11.21 5.49 -0.58
CA GLY A 237 10.72 5.10 0.75
C GLY A 237 9.59 4.07 0.70
N VAL A 238 9.13 3.65 1.87
CA VAL A 238 7.95 2.79 2.02
C VAL A 238 7.01 3.45 3.04
N HIS A 239 5.91 4.03 2.54
CA HIS A 239 4.99 4.84 3.35
C HIS A 239 3.67 4.12 3.66
N SER A 240 3.28 3.19 2.78
CA SER A 240 2.13 2.34 3.01
C SER A 240 2.50 1.11 3.80
N PRO A 241 1.55 0.53 4.56
CA PRO A 241 1.79 -0.74 5.22
C PRO A 241 2.14 -1.81 4.17
N PRO A 242 3.06 -2.73 4.49
CA PRO A 242 3.11 -3.99 3.76
C PRO A 242 1.77 -4.72 3.91
N ILE A 243 1.54 -5.72 3.06
CA ILE A 243 0.54 -6.76 3.30
C ILE A 243 1.26 -8.04 3.69
N VAL A 244 0.65 -8.84 4.54
CA VAL A 244 1.11 -10.20 4.80
C VAL A 244 0.12 -11.15 4.14
N VAL A 245 0.61 -12.02 3.27
CA VAL A 245 -0.20 -13.08 2.65
C VAL A 245 0.59 -14.36 2.82
N ARG A 246 -0.01 -15.36 3.49
CA ARG A 246 0.72 -16.52 4.02
C ARG A 246 1.94 -16.08 4.85
N ASP A 247 3.13 -16.56 4.50
CA ASP A 247 4.40 -16.25 5.19
C ASP A 247 5.25 -15.20 4.43
N LYS A 248 4.62 -14.39 3.57
CA LYS A 248 5.28 -13.34 2.80
C LYS A 248 4.84 -11.96 3.25
N VAL A 249 5.81 -11.09 3.54
CA VAL A 249 5.63 -9.65 3.77
C VAL A 249 5.91 -8.95 2.46
N ILE A 250 4.90 -8.31 1.87
CA ILE A 250 4.96 -7.74 0.52
C ILE A 250 4.68 -6.24 0.62
N HIS A 251 5.51 -5.42 -0.02
CA HIS A 251 5.31 -3.97 -0.02
C HIS A 251 5.57 -3.38 -1.40
N GLY A 252 4.87 -2.27 -1.67
CA GLY A 252 5.18 -1.39 -2.77
C GLY A 252 6.27 -0.38 -2.43
N SER A 253 6.28 0.76 -3.11
CA SER A 253 7.28 1.80 -2.90
C SER A 253 6.68 3.19 -3.07
N HIS A 254 7.35 4.17 -2.49
CA HIS A 254 7.09 5.58 -2.71
C HIS A 254 8.31 6.16 -3.42
N VAL A 255 8.09 6.61 -4.65
CA VAL A 255 9.08 7.27 -5.52
C VAL A 255 8.49 8.61 -5.93
N ALA A 256 9.32 9.61 -6.21
CA ALA A 256 8.83 10.96 -6.52
C ALA A 256 8.17 11.04 -7.91
N ASP A 257 6.93 11.53 -7.95
CA ASP A 257 6.12 11.72 -9.18
C ASP A 257 6.64 12.85 -10.09
N ARG A 258 7.14 13.93 -9.47
CA ARG A 258 7.51 15.18 -10.16
C ARG A 258 9.00 15.25 -10.48
N ARG A 259 9.50 14.30 -11.27
CA ARG A 259 10.89 14.30 -11.72
C ARG A 259 11.08 15.31 -12.85
N ILE A 260 12.07 16.18 -12.72
CA ILE A 260 12.48 17.11 -13.80
C ILE A 260 13.44 16.45 -14.80
N THR A 261 13.71 15.16 -14.63
CA THR A 261 14.58 14.32 -15.46
C THR A 261 13.77 13.12 -15.95
N LYS A 262 14.17 12.53 -17.07
CA LYS A 262 13.58 11.28 -17.56
C LYS A 262 14.00 10.05 -16.75
N GLU A 263 15.11 10.14 -16.02
CA GLU A 263 15.62 9.07 -15.16
C GLU A 263 14.91 9.04 -13.80
N ALA A 264 14.45 7.87 -13.39
CA ALA A 264 13.87 7.63 -12.06
C ALA A 264 14.07 6.20 -11.57
N ILE A 265 13.92 6.01 -10.26
CA ILE A 265 13.99 4.68 -9.62
C ILE A 265 12.73 3.89 -10.01
N PRO A 266 12.85 2.63 -10.44
CA PRO A 266 11.67 1.84 -10.75
C PRO A 266 10.91 1.46 -9.47
N GLY A 267 9.60 1.44 -9.58
CA GLY A 267 8.66 1.24 -8.49
C GLY A 267 8.39 -0.21 -8.13
N TRP A 268 9.39 -1.08 -8.21
CA TRP A 268 9.20 -2.52 -8.05
C TRP A 268 8.48 -2.88 -6.74
N VAL A 269 7.63 -3.89 -6.81
CA VAL A 269 6.98 -4.49 -5.64
C VAL A 269 7.86 -5.64 -5.17
N ARG A 270 8.07 -5.74 -3.85
CA ARG A 270 9.08 -6.65 -3.28
C ARG A 270 8.46 -7.50 -2.19
N ALA A 271 8.92 -8.75 -2.10
CA ALA A 271 8.48 -9.70 -1.10
C ALA A 271 9.64 -10.22 -0.25
N TRP A 272 9.35 -10.47 1.02
CA TRP A 272 10.30 -10.94 2.02
C TRP A 272 9.70 -12.11 2.78
N ASP A 273 10.54 -13.04 3.20
CA ASP A 273 10.15 -14.04 4.17
C ASP A 273 9.76 -13.36 5.49
N ALA A 274 8.58 -13.67 6.03
CA ALA A 274 8.07 -13.02 7.24
C ALA A 274 8.98 -13.26 8.46
N ARG A 275 9.64 -14.43 8.55
CA ARG A 275 10.46 -14.77 9.71
C ARG A 275 11.87 -14.20 9.59
N THR A 276 12.51 -14.41 8.45
CA THR A 276 13.95 -14.12 8.32
C THR A 276 14.25 -12.75 7.71
N GLY A 277 13.28 -12.15 7.02
CA GLY A 277 13.53 -10.97 6.19
C GLY A 277 14.44 -11.27 5.01
N GLU A 278 14.58 -12.54 4.61
CA GLU A 278 15.25 -12.90 3.37
C GLU A 278 14.40 -12.43 2.18
N HIS A 279 15.06 -11.75 1.23
CA HIS A 279 14.43 -11.32 -0.01
C HIS A 279 13.92 -12.55 -0.78
N SER A 280 12.64 -12.55 -1.13
CA SER A 280 12.00 -13.67 -1.82
C SER A 280 11.92 -13.45 -3.33
N TRP A 281 11.32 -12.34 -3.76
CA TRP A 281 11.16 -12.00 -5.17
C TRP A 281 10.90 -10.50 -5.36
N ASP A 282 11.14 -10.04 -6.58
CA ASP A 282 10.78 -8.71 -7.08
C ASP A 282 9.81 -8.85 -8.24
N PHE A 283 8.73 -8.07 -8.24
CA PHE A 283 7.90 -7.85 -9.42
C PHE A 283 8.31 -6.54 -10.08
N HIS A 284 8.86 -6.64 -11.29
CA HIS A 284 9.36 -5.51 -12.05
C HIS A 284 8.21 -4.80 -12.78
N THR A 285 7.68 -3.72 -12.18
CA THR A 285 6.64 -2.88 -12.81
C THR A 285 7.17 -2.06 -13.98
N VAL A 286 8.47 -1.72 -13.93
CA VAL A 286 9.27 -1.28 -15.07
C VAL A 286 10.28 -2.38 -15.37
N PRO A 287 10.38 -2.88 -16.62
CA PRO A 287 11.26 -3.98 -16.95
C PRO A 287 12.73 -3.77 -16.57
N ASN A 288 13.42 -4.83 -16.18
CA ASN A 288 14.84 -4.80 -15.82
C ASN A 288 15.77 -5.38 -16.89
N SER A 289 15.24 -6.16 -17.83
CA SER A 289 15.98 -6.74 -18.94
C SER A 289 15.15 -6.77 -20.21
N SER A 290 15.79 -6.98 -21.36
CA SER A 290 15.15 -6.91 -22.67
C SER A 290 14.22 -8.09 -22.99
N ASP A 291 14.24 -9.14 -22.19
CA ASP A 291 13.46 -10.37 -22.34
C ASP A 291 12.24 -10.44 -21.41
N GLU A 292 12.06 -9.44 -20.52
CA GLU A 292 10.90 -9.36 -19.65
C GLU A 292 9.62 -9.01 -20.41
N TYR A 293 8.49 -9.46 -19.88
CA TYR A 293 7.18 -9.20 -20.47
C TYR A 293 6.87 -7.68 -20.44
N GLY A 294 6.32 -7.16 -21.54
CA GLY A 294 5.91 -5.76 -21.65
C GLY A 294 7.02 -4.81 -22.10
N VAL A 295 8.28 -5.26 -22.19
CA VAL A 295 9.42 -4.46 -22.71
C VAL A 295 9.14 -3.87 -24.09
N ASP A 296 8.43 -4.61 -24.94
CA ASP A 296 8.05 -4.20 -26.29
C ASP A 296 7.13 -2.97 -26.33
N THR A 297 6.47 -2.65 -25.21
CA THR A 297 5.67 -1.43 -25.05
C THR A 297 6.48 -0.19 -24.66
N TRP A 298 7.80 -0.32 -24.51
CA TRP A 298 8.72 0.76 -24.16
C TRP A 298 9.58 1.14 -25.36
N GLY A 299 9.06 2.06 -26.17
CA GLY A 299 9.78 2.59 -27.32
C GLY A 299 11.11 3.26 -26.91
N ASN A 300 12.07 3.22 -27.83
CA ASN A 300 13.43 3.74 -27.63
C ASN A 300 14.18 3.14 -26.43
N ASP A 301 13.85 1.91 -26.01
CA ASP A 301 14.39 1.28 -24.80
C ASP A 301 14.20 2.14 -23.53
N SER A 302 13.11 2.91 -23.48
CA SER A 302 12.87 3.88 -22.40
C SER A 302 12.76 3.26 -21.01
N TRP A 303 12.45 1.96 -20.93
CA TRP A 303 12.48 1.16 -19.69
C TRP A 303 13.85 1.21 -18.98
N ARG A 304 14.95 1.42 -19.72
CA ARG A 304 16.30 1.43 -19.15
C ARG A 304 16.54 2.58 -18.18
N TYR A 305 15.86 3.71 -18.36
CA TYR A 305 16.03 4.92 -17.53
C TYR A 305 14.77 5.33 -16.79
N SER A 306 13.58 5.05 -17.35
CA SER A 306 12.31 5.40 -16.72
C SER A 306 12.15 4.69 -15.38
N GLY A 307 11.32 5.26 -14.50
CA GLY A 307 11.03 4.71 -13.19
C GLY A 307 9.56 4.86 -12.83
N ASN A 308 9.28 4.94 -11.52
CA ASN A 308 7.94 4.92 -10.95
C ASN A 308 7.19 3.65 -11.37
N GLY A 309 5.90 3.73 -11.72
CA GLY A 309 5.06 2.53 -11.82
C GLY A 309 4.95 1.81 -10.46
N ASN A 310 5.10 2.55 -9.36
CA ASN A 310 5.13 2.03 -8.00
C ASN A 310 3.73 1.80 -7.45
N VAL A 311 3.60 0.81 -6.57
CA VAL A 311 2.44 0.72 -5.68
C VAL A 311 2.69 1.63 -4.48
N TRP A 312 2.30 2.89 -4.58
CA TRP A 312 2.39 3.84 -3.44
C TRP A 312 1.20 3.74 -2.49
N SER A 313 0.08 3.16 -2.96
CA SER A 313 -1.16 2.98 -2.23
C SER A 313 -1.09 1.70 -1.38
N MET A 314 -2.12 0.85 -1.37
CA MET A 314 -2.18 -0.37 -0.55
C MET A 314 -2.47 -1.59 -1.44
N LEU A 315 -2.15 -2.78 -0.95
CA LEU A 315 -2.29 -4.04 -1.67
C LEU A 315 -3.59 -4.77 -1.28
N ALA A 316 -3.97 -5.81 -2.01
CA ALA A 316 -4.97 -6.78 -1.56
C ALA A 316 -4.44 -8.19 -1.79
N GLY A 317 -4.91 -9.17 -1.01
CA GLY A 317 -4.43 -10.54 -1.05
C GLY A 317 -5.55 -11.56 -0.87
N ASP A 318 -5.35 -12.73 -1.47
CA ASP A 318 -6.23 -13.89 -1.33
C ASP A 318 -5.38 -15.12 -0.98
N ASN A 319 -5.49 -15.58 0.28
CA ASN A 319 -4.74 -16.76 0.75
C ASN A 319 -5.12 -18.04 0.00
N GLU A 320 -6.40 -18.19 -0.38
CA GLU A 320 -6.91 -19.39 -1.04
C GLU A 320 -6.36 -19.52 -2.45
N LEU A 321 -6.41 -18.42 -3.22
CA LEU A 321 -5.84 -18.37 -4.58
C LEU A 321 -4.30 -18.30 -4.53
N GLY A 322 -3.72 -17.78 -3.47
CA GLY A 322 -2.29 -17.48 -3.40
C GLY A 322 -1.90 -16.29 -4.26
N HIS A 323 -2.79 -15.31 -4.38
CA HIS A 323 -2.56 -14.11 -5.19
C HIS A 323 -2.41 -12.85 -4.34
N VAL A 324 -1.59 -11.92 -4.81
CA VAL A 324 -1.57 -10.52 -4.38
C VAL A 324 -1.88 -9.62 -5.57
N TYR A 325 -2.65 -8.57 -5.32
CA TYR A 325 -3.13 -7.64 -6.32
C TYR A 325 -2.43 -6.29 -6.15
N LEU A 326 -1.79 -5.83 -7.24
CA LEU A 326 -0.87 -4.69 -7.27
C LEU A 326 -1.50 -3.54 -8.08
N PRO A 327 -2.02 -2.48 -7.44
CA PRO A 327 -2.48 -1.28 -8.10
C PRO A 327 -1.29 -0.33 -8.35
N THR A 328 -0.80 -0.25 -9.59
CA THR A 328 0.41 0.51 -9.93
C THR A 328 0.14 1.96 -10.30
N GLY A 329 1.13 2.80 -10.02
CA GLY A 329 1.22 4.22 -10.35
C GLY A 329 1.55 4.52 -11.80
N THR A 330 1.60 5.82 -12.10
CA THR A 330 2.12 6.38 -13.36
C THR A 330 3.64 6.21 -13.45
N VAL A 331 4.18 6.13 -14.66
CA VAL A 331 5.63 6.04 -14.91
C VAL A 331 6.23 7.42 -15.21
N THR A 332 7.50 7.61 -14.85
CA THR A 332 8.18 8.90 -15.02
C THR A 332 8.29 9.31 -16.49
N ASN A 333 7.99 10.55 -16.89
CA ASN A 333 7.38 11.64 -16.11
C ASN A 333 5.85 11.54 -16.18
N ASP A 334 5.16 11.77 -15.07
CA ASP A 334 3.70 11.58 -14.97
C ASP A 334 2.86 12.42 -15.93
N TYR A 335 3.36 13.59 -16.36
CA TYR A 335 2.61 14.54 -17.18
C TYR A 335 3.20 14.76 -18.57
N VAL A 336 4.35 14.16 -18.87
CA VAL A 336 5.04 14.31 -20.16
C VAL A 336 5.61 12.97 -20.61
N GLY A 337 5.07 12.43 -21.70
CA GLY A 337 5.41 11.09 -22.18
C GLY A 337 6.47 11.04 -23.28
N ALA A 338 6.96 12.19 -23.78
CA ALA A 338 7.84 12.28 -24.94
C ALA A 338 9.14 11.45 -24.82
N ASP A 339 9.67 11.30 -23.61
CA ASP A 339 10.88 10.49 -23.35
C ASP A 339 10.60 8.99 -23.21
N ARG A 340 9.34 8.54 -23.21
CA ARG A 340 8.96 7.13 -23.01
C ARG A 340 7.81 6.69 -23.93
N PRO A 341 7.97 6.78 -25.27
CA PRO A 341 6.89 6.43 -26.19
C PRO A 341 6.42 4.97 -26.01
N GLY A 342 5.12 4.74 -26.18
CA GLY A 342 4.47 3.44 -26.04
C GLY A 342 3.69 3.29 -24.73
N ASP A 343 2.94 2.20 -24.58
CA ASP A 343 1.99 2.03 -23.48
C ASP A 343 2.65 1.92 -22.10
N ASN A 344 3.96 1.63 -22.05
CA ASN A 344 4.76 1.56 -20.83
C ASN A 344 4.19 0.57 -19.78
N LEU A 345 3.92 -0.66 -20.18
CA LEU A 345 3.50 -1.71 -19.23
C LEU A 345 4.59 -1.95 -18.18
N PHE A 346 4.29 -1.98 -16.88
CA PHE A 346 2.97 -2.10 -16.24
C PHE A 346 2.51 -0.84 -15.49
N SER A 347 2.61 0.34 -16.12
CA SER A 347 2.04 1.58 -15.57
C SER A 347 0.51 1.52 -15.45
N GLU A 348 -0.04 2.20 -14.44
CA GLU A 348 -1.49 2.40 -14.25
C GLU A 348 -2.31 1.12 -14.45
N SER A 349 -1.81 0.03 -13.86
CA SER A 349 -2.27 -1.34 -14.05
C SER A 349 -2.72 -1.97 -12.74
N ILE A 350 -3.69 -2.89 -12.83
CA ILE A 350 -3.99 -3.84 -11.77
C ILE A 350 -3.40 -5.19 -12.17
N ILE A 351 -2.56 -5.74 -11.30
CA ILE A 351 -1.75 -6.93 -11.61
C ILE A 351 -2.00 -7.97 -10.54
N ALA A 352 -2.30 -9.21 -10.93
CA ALA A 352 -2.29 -10.34 -10.02
C ALA A 352 -0.95 -11.08 -10.13
N VAL A 353 -0.30 -11.29 -9.00
CA VAL A 353 0.94 -12.08 -8.90
C VAL A 353 0.76 -13.23 -7.93
N ASP A 354 1.45 -14.34 -8.19
CA ASP A 354 1.55 -15.45 -7.25
C ASP A 354 2.37 -15.02 -6.01
N VAL A 355 1.86 -15.34 -4.82
CA VAL A 355 2.45 -14.93 -3.53
C VAL A 355 3.85 -15.51 -3.33
N GLU A 356 4.10 -16.75 -3.78
CA GLU A 356 5.36 -17.44 -3.49
C GLU A 356 6.49 -17.03 -4.44
N THR A 357 6.14 -16.71 -5.69
CA THR A 357 7.11 -16.53 -6.78
C THR A 357 7.14 -15.13 -7.38
N GLY A 358 6.12 -14.31 -7.12
CA GLY A 358 5.93 -13.01 -7.78
C GLY A 358 5.55 -13.12 -9.26
N GLN A 359 5.31 -14.33 -9.78
CA GLN A 359 4.98 -14.50 -11.20
C GLN A 359 3.61 -13.91 -11.53
N ARG A 360 3.57 -13.13 -12.62
CA ARG A 360 2.34 -12.55 -13.16
C ARG A 360 1.35 -13.64 -13.56
N GLN A 361 0.17 -13.61 -12.95
CA GLN A 361 -0.96 -14.46 -13.33
C GLN A 361 -1.77 -13.79 -14.44
N TRP A 362 -2.21 -12.56 -14.18
CA TRP A 362 -2.91 -11.71 -15.14
C TRP A 362 -2.66 -10.23 -14.81
N HIS A 363 -2.98 -9.35 -15.76
CA HIS A 363 -2.97 -7.91 -15.51
C HIS A 363 -3.98 -7.21 -16.42
N PHE A 364 -4.37 -6.00 -16.04
CA PHE A 364 -5.12 -5.06 -16.86
C PHE A 364 -4.52 -3.67 -16.71
N GLN A 365 -4.24 -2.99 -17.82
CA GLN A 365 -3.78 -1.61 -17.85
C GLN A 365 -4.98 -0.68 -18.08
N ALA A 366 -5.20 0.26 -17.16
CA ALA A 366 -6.35 1.17 -17.21
C ALA A 366 -6.07 2.48 -17.93
N VAL A 367 -4.80 2.78 -18.20
CA VAL A 367 -4.37 3.94 -18.98
C VAL A 367 -3.22 3.53 -19.88
N HIS A 368 -3.42 3.62 -21.19
CA HIS A 368 -2.38 3.44 -22.18
C HIS A 368 -1.57 4.73 -22.30
N HIS A 369 -0.26 4.65 -22.07
CA HIS A 369 0.64 5.80 -22.15
C HIS A 369 0.16 6.99 -21.29
N GLY A 370 0.18 6.84 -19.96
CA GLY A 370 -0.32 7.85 -19.01
C GLY A 370 0.35 9.21 -19.09
N LEU A 371 -0.46 10.29 -18.98
CA LEU A 371 -0.03 11.69 -19.01
C LEU A 371 -0.76 12.58 -17.99
N TRP A 372 -1.53 11.96 -17.07
CA TRP A 372 -2.54 12.66 -16.27
C TRP A 372 -2.44 12.37 -14.77
N ASP A 373 -1.54 11.47 -14.36
CA ASP A 373 -1.51 10.92 -13.00
C ASP A 373 -2.86 10.23 -12.65
N TYR A 374 -3.32 9.29 -13.48
CA TYR A 374 -4.63 8.62 -13.39
C TYR A 374 -4.53 7.16 -12.91
N ASP A 375 -3.57 6.90 -12.03
CA ASP A 375 -3.33 5.60 -11.44
C ASP A 375 -4.43 5.09 -10.50
N PHE A 376 -4.18 3.92 -9.93
CA PHE A 376 -5.01 3.26 -8.92
C PHE A 376 -4.60 3.68 -7.49
N PRO A 377 -5.38 4.53 -6.81
CA PRO A 377 -4.96 5.17 -5.57
C PRO A 377 -5.28 4.35 -4.31
N THR A 378 -5.80 3.13 -4.45
CA THR A 378 -6.24 2.27 -3.33
C THR A 378 -5.96 0.80 -3.60
N HIS A 379 -5.97 -0.01 -2.54
CA HIS A 379 -6.11 -1.46 -2.68
C HIS A 379 -7.43 -1.82 -3.38
N SER A 380 -7.49 -3.03 -3.94
CA SER A 380 -8.72 -3.60 -4.48
C SER A 380 -9.64 -4.12 -3.37
N ASN A 381 -10.93 -4.23 -3.68
CA ASN A 381 -11.90 -4.97 -2.86
C ASN A 381 -12.13 -6.35 -3.45
N LEU A 382 -11.83 -7.42 -2.71
CA LEU A 382 -12.04 -8.80 -3.14
C LEU A 382 -13.36 -9.32 -2.59
N ILE A 383 -14.40 -9.24 -3.41
CA ILE A 383 -15.80 -9.51 -3.04
C ILE A 383 -16.36 -10.66 -3.87
N ASP A 384 -17.33 -11.36 -3.33
CA ASP A 384 -18.06 -12.39 -4.09
C ASP A 384 -19.41 -11.80 -4.51
N ILE A 385 -19.70 -11.82 -5.82
CA ILE A 385 -20.90 -11.20 -6.41
C ILE A 385 -21.63 -12.19 -7.31
N THR A 386 -22.93 -11.98 -7.51
CA THR A 386 -23.73 -12.75 -8.48
C THR A 386 -24.13 -11.82 -9.63
N VAL A 387 -23.79 -12.20 -10.86
CA VAL A 387 -24.15 -11.46 -12.09
C VAL A 387 -24.83 -12.43 -13.05
N ASP A 388 -26.05 -12.11 -13.47
CA ASP A 388 -26.87 -12.95 -14.37
C ASP A 388 -27.00 -14.41 -13.90
N GLY A 389 -27.05 -14.61 -12.58
CA GLY A 389 -27.16 -15.93 -11.93
C GLY A 389 -25.84 -16.71 -11.82
N ARG A 390 -24.71 -16.13 -12.23
CA ARG A 390 -23.37 -16.70 -12.05
C ARG A 390 -22.69 -16.07 -10.83
N ASP A 391 -22.21 -16.90 -9.92
CA ASP A 391 -21.36 -16.48 -8.81
C ASP A 391 -19.93 -16.23 -9.29
N ILE A 392 -19.36 -15.09 -8.90
CA ILE A 392 -18.06 -14.60 -9.34
C ILE A 392 -17.25 -14.21 -8.12
N LYS A 393 -16.04 -14.76 -8.04
CA LYS A 393 -15.00 -14.29 -7.13
C LYS A 393 -14.42 -12.99 -7.73
N ALA A 394 -14.99 -11.84 -7.39
CA ALA A 394 -14.65 -10.58 -8.03
C ALA A 394 -13.54 -9.81 -7.31
N LEU A 395 -12.86 -8.97 -8.08
CA LEU A 395 -12.00 -7.87 -7.67
C LEU A 395 -12.60 -6.58 -8.20
N ALA A 396 -12.87 -5.61 -7.32
CA ALA A 396 -13.31 -4.27 -7.70
C ALA A 396 -12.21 -3.25 -7.38
N GLN A 397 -11.73 -2.54 -8.40
CA GLN A 397 -10.66 -1.55 -8.32
C GLN A 397 -11.16 -0.16 -8.70
N VAL A 398 -11.07 0.78 -7.76
CA VAL A 398 -11.36 2.20 -7.99
C VAL A 398 -10.13 2.87 -8.61
N SER A 399 -10.32 3.75 -9.59
CA SER A 399 -9.26 4.55 -10.23
C SER A 399 -9.44 6.05 -10.02
N LYS A 400 -8.35 6.81 -10.21
CA LYS A 400 -8.38 8.28 -10.28
C LYS A 400 -9.18 8.82 -11.48
N GLN A 401 -9.55 7.96 -12.44
CA GLN A 401 -10.37 8.31 -13.61
C GLN A 401 -11.87 8.47 -13.27
N GLY A 402 -12.28 8.17 -12.03
CA GLY A 402 -13.70 8.14 -11.65
C GLY A 402 -14.42 6.84 -12.04
N PHE A 403 -13.67 5.78 -12.36
CA PHE A 403 -14.20 4.48 -12.72
C PHE A 403 -13.97 3.42 -11.64
N VAL A 404 -14.81 2.38 -11.66
CA VAL A 404 -14.56 1.11 -10.98
C VAL A 404 -14.41 0.03 -12.03
N TYR A 405 -13.25 -0.62 -12.06
CA TYR A 405 -12.99 -1.79 -12.91
C TYR A 405 -13.25 -3.05 -12.10
N VAL A 406 -13.99 -4.00 -12.70
CA VAL A 406 -14.39 -5.22 -11.99
C VAL A 406 -14.01 -6.45 -12.81
N PHE A 407 -13.25 -7.34 -12.19
CA PHE A 407 -12.71 -8.55 -12.80
C PHE A 407 -13.08 -9.77 -11.97
N ASP A 408 -13.16 -10.94 -12.61
CA ASP A 408 -12.96 -12.19 -11.91
C ASP A 408 -11.50 -12.23 -11.40
N ARG A 409 -11.32 -12.33 -10.08
CA ARG A 409 -10.02 -12.13 -9.45
C ARG A 409 -9.04 -13.29 -9.64
N GLU A 410 -9.54 -14.45 -10.08
CA GLU A 410 -8.71 -15.62 -10.40
C GLU A 410 -8.15 -15.48 -11.81
N THR A 411 -9.00 -15.11 -12.77
CA THR A 411 -8.67 -15.14 -14.20
C THR A 411 -8.24 -13.78 -14.78
N GLY A 412 -8.69 -12.67 -14.19
CA GLY A 412 -8.55 -11.34 -14.75
C GLY A 412 -9.60 -11.00 -15.82
N ASP A 413 -10.57 -11.90 -16.07
CA ASP A 413 -11.63 -11.64 -17.04
C ASP A 413 -12.54 -10.51 -16.55
N PRO A 414 -12.83 -9.49 -17.38
CA PRO A 414 -13.70 -8.41 -16.98
C PRO A 414 -15.13 -8.90 -16.78
N VAL A 415 -15.77 -8.52 -15.67
CA VAL A 415 -17.15 -8.92 -15.36
C VAL A 415 -18.14 -8.29 -16.34
N TRP A 416 -17.88 -7.05 -16.76
CA TRP A 416 -18.63 -6.34 -17.80
C TRP A 416 -17.67 -5.82 -18.88
N PRO A 417 -18.14 -5.58 -20.11
CA PRO A 417 -17.30 -5.08 -21.18
C PRO A 417 -16.53 -3.81 -20.79
N ILE A 418 -15.27 -3.75 -21.22
CA ILE A 418 -14.42 -2.57 -21.19
C ILE A 418 -14.16 -2.22 -22.65
N GLU A 419 -14.54 -1.02 -23.06
CA GLU A 419 -14.49 -0.58 -24.45
C GLU A 419 -13.28 0.32 -24.69
N GLU A 420 -12.50 0.00 -25.72
CA GLU A 420 -11.51 0.94 -26.25
C GLU A 420 -12.23 2.08 -26.97
N ARG A 421 -12.08 3.31 -26.47
CA ARG A 421 -12.71 4.50 -27.06
C ARG A 421 -11.66 5.49 -27.52
N PRO A 422 -11.84 6.15 -28.69
CA PRO A 422 -10.99 7.25 -29.11
C PRO A 422 -10.99 8.38 -28.08
N VAL A 423 -9.81 8.92 -27.79
CA VAL A 423 -9.61 10.06 -26.88
C VAL A 423 -8.94 11.22 -27.63
N PRO A 424 -8.98 12.48 -27.11
CA PRO A 424 -8.36 13.62 -27.77
C PRO A 424 -6.89 13.36 -28.16
N GLN A 425 -6.51 13.76 -29.39
CA GLN A 425 -5.18 13.49 -29.97
C GLN A 425 -4.36 14.76 -30.24
N ASP A 426 -4.85 15.91 -29.82
CA ASP A 426 -4.16 17.19 -30.03
C ASP A 426 -3.35 17.51 -28.78
N SER A 427 -2.02 17.53 -28.85
CA SER A 427 -1.13 17.92 -27.75
C SER A 427 -0.23 19.08 -28.19
N ASN A 428 0.01 20.01 -27.27
CA ASN A 428 0.95 21.11 -27.48
C ASN A 428 2.39 20.77 -27.03
N MET A 429 2.62 19.56 -26.49
CA MET A 429 3.91 19.13 -25.96
C MET A 429 4.83 18.61 -27.08
N PRO A 430 6.02 19.20 -27.27
CA PRO A 430 6.94 18.78 -28.34
C PRO A 430 7.38 17.32 -28.21
N GLY A 431 7.16 16.54 -29.27
CA GLY A 431 7.60 15.15 -29.35
C GLY A 431 6.74 14.15 -28.56
N GLU A 432 5.64 14.59 -27.97
CA GLU A 432 4.70 13.71 -27.27
C GLU A 432 3.96 12.81 -28.27
N VAL A 433 3.81 11.54 -27.91
CA VAL A 433 3.08 10.53 -28.70
C VAL A 433 1.96 10.02 -27.82
N LEU A 434 0.71 10.27 -28.23
CA LEU A 434 -0.47 9.90 -27.45
C LEU A 434 -0.95 8.49 -27.80
N SER A 435 -1.60 7.81 -26.86
CA SER A 435 -2.41 6.63 -27.19
C SER A 435 -3.68 7.06 -27.95
N PRO A 436 -4.05 6.40 -29.06
CA PRO A 436 -5.26 6.74 -29.83
C PRO A 436 -6.56 6.39 -29.10
N THR A 437 -6.53 5.39 -28.21
CA THR A 437 -7.69 4.93 -27.44
C THR A 437 -7.34 4.73 -25.97
N GLN A 438 -8.38 4.71 -25.14
CA GLN A 438 -8.29 4.35 -23.73
C GLN A 438 -9.42 3.38 -23.36
N PRO A 439 -9.25 2.57 -22.30
CA PRO A 439 -10.26 1.62 -21.86
C PRO A 439 -11.33 2.28 -20.97
N PHE A 440 -12.61 2.13 -21.36
CA PHE A 440 -13.77 2.62 -20.61
C PHE A 440 -14.64 1.46 -20.13
N PRO A 441 -14.76 1.22 -18.81
CA PRO A 441 -15.65 0.19 -18.30
C PRO A 441 -17.12 0.59 -18.54
N THR A 442 -17.93 -0.37 -18.95
CA THR A 442 -19.37 -0.13 -19.18
C THR A 442 -20.20 -0.15 -17.89
N LYS A 443 -19.70 -0.84 -16.85
CA LYS A 443 -20.33 -0.92 -15.52
C LYS A 443 -19.29 -1.09 -14.40
N PRO A 444 -19.59 -0.60 -13.18
CA PRO A 444 -20.67 0.35 -12.89
C PRO A 444 -20.46 1.69 -13.62
N ALA A 445 -21.47 2.57 -13.61
CA ALA A 445 -21.30 3.91 -14.15
C ALA A 445 -20.17 4.65 -13.40
N ALA A 446 -19.52 5.60 -14.08
CA ALA A 446 -18.53 6.47 -13.44
C ALA A 446 -19.15 7.15 -12.21
N PHE A 447 -18.37 7.26 -11.13
CA PHE A 447 -18.82 7.88 -9.89
C PHE A 447 -18.39 9.35 -9.75
N ASP A 448 -17.65 9.86 -10.73
CA ASP A 448 -17.19 11.25 -10.80
C ASP A 448 -17.27 11.78 -12.25
N TYR A 449 -17.09 13.09 -12.41
CA TYR A 449 -17.09 13.77 -13.71
C TYR A 449 -16.04 13.18 -14.66
N GLN A 450 -16.41 13.07 -15.93
CA GLN A 450 -15.61 12.43 -16.97
C GLN A 450 -14.97 13.47 -17.89
N GLY A 451 -14.23 14.37 -17.27
CA GLY A 451 -13.71 15.60 -17.87
C GLY A 451 -14.29 16.84 -17.19
N VAL A 452 -13.91 18.00 -17.71
CA VAL A 452 -14.38 19.30 -17.23
C VAL A 452 -14.84 20.12 -18.42
N THR A 453 -16.03 20.68 -18.31
CA THR A 453 -16.64 21.56 -19.30
C THR A 453 -17.03 22.89 -18.65
N ILE A 454 -17.37 23.87 -19.49
CA ILE A 454 -17.89 25.16 -19.01
C ILE A 454 -19.18 24.96 -18.18
N ASP A 455 -19.98 23.93 -18.47
CA ASP A 455 -21.23 23.68 -17.75
C ASP A 455 -21.01 23.15 -16.33
N ASP A 456 -19.82 22.60 -16.03
CA ASP A 456 -19.47 22.11 -14.69
C ASP A 456 -19.02 23.24 -13.75
N LEU A 457 -18.78 24.45 -14.27
CA LEU A 457 -18.33 25.57 -13.47
C LEU A 457 -19.45 26.07 -12.55
N VAL A 458 -19.07 26.39 -11.31
CA VAL A 458 -19.99 26.93 -10.30
C VAL A 458 -20.80 28.12 -10.82
N ASP A 459 -22.11 28.09 -10.59
CA ASP A 459 -23.07 29.04 -11.13
C ASP A 459 -24.06 29.60 -10.09
N PHE A 460 -23.70 29.53 -8.79
CA PHE A 460 -24.57 29.92 -7.69
C PHE A 460 -25.14 31.35 -7.81
N THR A 461 -24.42 32.27 -8.44
CA THR A 461 -24.91 33.59 -8.88
C THR A 461 -24.29 33.97 -10.24
N PRO A 462 -24.88 34.93 -10.98
CA PRO A 462 -24.28 35.45 -12.21
C PRO A 462 -22.85 35.98 -12.02
N GLU A 463 -22.56 36.62 -10.88
CA GLU A 463 -21.23 37.14 -10.56
C GLU A 463 -20.23 36.01 -10.30
N ILE A 464 -20.62 34.98 -9.55
CA ILE A 464 -19.78 33.79 -9.33
C ILE A 464 -19.53 33.06 -10.64
N ARG A 465 -20.56 32.93 -11.50
CA ARG A 465 -20.41 32.32 -12.82
C ARG A 465 -19.42 33.10 -13.69
N ALA A 466 -19.48 34.43 -13.68
CA ALA A 466 -18.54 35.27 -14.41
C ALA A 466 -17.10 35.08 -13.92
N LEU A 467 -16.88 35.03 -12.59
CA LEU A 467 -15.58 34.74 -12.00
C LEU A 467 -15.08 33.33 -12.36
N ALA A 468 -15.96 32.33 -12.38
CA ALA A 468 -15.58 30.97 -12.75
C ALA A 468 -15.19 30.87 -14.23
N LEU A 469 -15.91 31.55 -15.12
CA LEU A 469 -15.57 31.65 -16.55
C LEU A 469 -14.23 32.37 -16.76
N GLU A 470 -13.99 33.46 -16.04
CA GLU A 470 -12.70 34.19 -16.07
C GLU A 470 -11.56 33.32 -15.55
N ALA A 471 -11.78 32.52 -14.49
CA ALA A 471 -10.76 31.67 -13.89
C ALA A 471 -10.25 30.57 -14.83
N VAL A 472 -11.09 30.08 -15.75
CA VAL A 472 -10.73 29.07 -16.74
C VAL A 472 -10.35 29.66 -18.11
N ASP A 473 -10.41 30.98 -18.27
CA ASP A 473 -10.01 31.62 -19.52
C ASP A 473 -8.52 31.38 -19.78
N GLY A 474 -8.18 31.02 -21.02
CA GLY A 474 -6.83 30.60 -21.40
C GLY A 474 -6.42 29.19 -20.97
N TRP A 475 -7.27 28.44 -20.26
CA TRP A 475 -7.03 27.03 -19.93
C TRP A 475 -7.72 26.10 -20.93
N ARG A 476 -7.17 24.89 -21.07
CA ARG A 476 -7.77 23.83 -21.88
C ARG A 476 -8.73 23.01 -21.02
N LEU A 477 -10.02 23.04 -21.39
CA LEU A 477 -11.05 22.16 -20.84
C LEU A 477 -11.39 21.07 -21.86
N GLY A 478 -11.84 19.91 -21.40
CA GLY A 478 -12.16 18.80 -22.29
C GLY A 478 -12.60 17.54 -21.55
N PRO A 479 -12.93 16.48 -22.31
CA PRO A 479 -13.28 15.18 -21.74
C PRO A 479 -12.09 14.55 -20.99
N LEU A 480 -12.36 13.48 -20.24
CA LEU A 480 -11.31 12.62 -19.67
C LEU A 480 -10.25 12.28 -20.74
N PHE A 481 -8.98 12.27 -20.34
CA PHE A 481 -7.81 12.08 -21.22
C PHE A 481 -7.54 13.21 -22.22
N THR A 482 -8.00 14.43 -21.92
CA THR A 482 -7.51 15.62 -22.63
C THR A 482 -6.04 15.86 -22.23
N PRO A 483 -5.07 15.79 -23.16
CA PRO A 483 -3.67 16.07 -22.85
C PRO A 483 -3.44 17.57 -22.60
N LEU A 484 -2.25 17.93 -22.10
CA LEU A 484 -1.84 19.31 -21.82
C LEU A 484 -1.90 20.25 -23.04
#